data_AF-A0A942IVN1-F1
#
_entry.id   AF-A0A942IVN1-F1
#
_cell.length_a   1.000
_cell.length_b   1.000
_cell.length_c   1.000
_cell.angle_alpha   90.00
_cell.angle_beta   90.00
_cell.angle_gamma   90.00
#
_symmetry.space_group_name_H-M   'P 1'
#
loop_
_entity.id
_entity.type
_entity.pdbx_description
1 polymer ?
#
loop_
_entity_poly.entity_id
_entity_poly.type
_entity_poly.pdbx_seq_one_letter_code
_entity_poly.pdbx_strand_id
1 'polypeptide(L)'
;MRKLLTAGVLTLVIAATAANLNTNRTPLKQAEEERDSVVIVGDTLRVDSITLSLQKIPKAQDLYSVAKITVGKWAKLFTVIKIEESGADGKNSFYALKYNNLTGMRWPGKGRQTTAVAKGHNSYAIFNHWHDCMLDFKFYIDIMEKKYVTKYGKQPETELEMINFMLGSYNPYGVWKRDLVWLLNHFHYK
;
A
#
# COMPACT_ATOMS: atom_id res chain seq x y z
N MET A 1 -30.33 56.55 3.97
CA MET A 1 -28.90 56.82 3.69
C MET A 1 -28.16 57.00 5.03
N ARG A 2 -27.05 56.26 5.24
CA ARG A 2 -25.96 56.48 6.24
C ARG A 2 -26.39 56.46 7.73
N LYS A 3 -25.62 56.04 8.73
CA LYS A 3 -24.35 55.33 9.00
C LYS A 3 -24.44 55.06 10.52
N LEU A 4 -24.16 53.85 11.02
CA LEU A 4 -22.92 53.44 11.71
C LEU A 4 -22.47 54.36 12.87
N LEU A 5 -22.26 53.75 14.05
CA LEU A 5 -21.41 54.11 15.22
C LEU A 5 -22.11 53.54 16.50
N THR A 6 -21.52 52.90 17.51
CA THR A 6 -20.15 52.41 17.79
C THR A 6 -20.23 51.51 19.04
N ALA A 7 -19.14 50.78 19.29
CA ALA A 7 -18.91 49.81 20.36
C ALA A 7 -18.91 50.37 21.80
N GLY A 8 -19.06 49.46 22.79
CA GLY A 8 -18.86 49.75 24.21
C GLY A 8 -18.98 48.52 25.15
N VAL A 9 -17.92 47.71 25.21
CA VAL A 9 -17.28 47.05 26.39
C VAL A 9 -18.19 46.39 27.46
N LEU A 10 -18.29 45.05 27.51
CA LEU A 10 -17.48 44.05 28.25
C LEU A 10 -17.83 43.90 29.75
N THR A 11 -18.35 42.74 30.15
CA THR A 11 -18.15 42.23 31.53
C THR A 11 -17.99 40.71 31.53
N LEU A 12 -16.85 40.33 32.08
CA LEU A 12 -16.34 39.04 32.57
C LEU A 12 -17.39 37.94 32.86
N VAL A 13 -17.16 36.74 32.31
CA VAL A 13 -17.69 35.49 32.86
C VAL A 13 -16.49 34.67 33.39
N ILE A 14 -16.37 34.58 34.71
CA ILE A 14 -15.44 33.65 35.38
C ILE A 14 -16.19 32.34 35.62
N ALA A 15 -15.50 31.25 35.28
CA ALA A 15 -15.96 29.87 35.26
C ALA A 15 -16.36 29.32 36.64
N ALA A 16 -17.35 28.42 36.64
CA ALA A 16 -17.45 27.35 37.62
C ALA A 16 -17.29 26.01 36.86
N THR A 17 -16.17 25.35 37.12
CA THR A 17 -15.89 23.97 36.72
C THR A 17 -16.79 23.01 37.50
N ALA A 18 -17.53 22.15 36.81
CA ALA A 18 -17.90 20.85 37.33
C ALA A 18 -17.28 19.79 36.41
N ALA A 19 -16.22 19.15 36.91
CA ALA A 19 -15.69 17.95 36.32
C ALA A 19 -16.79 16.90 36.27
N ASN A 20 -17.14 16.45 35.07
CA ASN A 20 -17.79 15.16 34.92
C ASN A 20 -16.89 14.31 34.03
N LEU A 21 -16.04 13.53 34.69
CA LEU A 21 -15.28 12.44 34.09
C LEU A 21 -16.28 11.42 33.55
N ASN A 22 -16.82 11.67 32.36
CA ASN A 22 -17.44 10.61 31.59
C ASN A 22 -16.29 9.87 30.88
N THR A 23 -15.84 8.82 31.53
CA THR A 23 -14.98 7.79 30.95
C THR A 23 -15.74 7.14 29.80
N ASN A 24 -15.68 7.78 28.63
CA ASN A 24 -16.15 7.21 27.38
C ASN A 24 -15.29 5.99 27.09
N ARG A 25 -15.82 4.84 27.48
CA ARG A 25 -15.47 3.54 26.93
C ARG A 25 -15.60 3.66 25.42
N THR A 26 -14.48 3.71 24.71
CA THR A 26 -14.45 3.46 23.27
C THR A 26 -15.25 2.17 23.02
N PRO A 27 -16.27 2.18 22.15
CA PRO A 27 -17.07 0.97 21.94
C PRO A 27 -16.14 -0.11 21.39
N LEU A 28 -16.09 -1.27 22.04
CA LEU A 28 -15.33 -2.45 21.60
C LEU A 28 -15.50 -2.76 20.10
N LYS A 29 -16.65 -2.38 19.53
CA LYS A 29 -17.00 -2.50 18.11
C LYS A 29 -16.09 -1.69 17.16
N GLN A 30 -15.65 -0.49 17.54
CA GLN A 30 -14.71 0.31 16.73
C GLN A 30 -13.28 -0.25 16.78
N ALA A 31 -12.88 -0.83 17.90
CA ALA A 31 -11.56 -1.45 18.08
C ALA A 31 -11.46 -2.86 17.44
N GLU A 32 -12.59 -3.45 17.05
CA GLU A 32 -12.64 -4.69 16.27
C GLU A 32 -12.67 -4.44 14.76
N GLU A 33 -13.27 -3.34 14.27
CA GLU A 33 -13.23 -2.94 12.84
C GLU A 33 -11.87 -2.38 12.39
N GLU A 34 -11.04 -1.88 13.31
CA GLU A 34 -9.64 -1.51 13.03
C GLU A 34 -8.71 -2.73 12.85
N ARG A 35 -9.13 -3.92 13.30
CA ARG A 35 -8.40 -5.16 13.04
C ARG A 35 -8.74 -5.60 11.63
N ASP A 36 -7.73 -5.89 10.82
CA ASP A 36 -7.85 -6.22 9.39
C ASP A 36 -8.18 -5.05 8.44
N SER A 37 -8.03 -3.78 8.85
CA SER A 37 -8.18 -2.64 7.94
C SER A 37 -6.95 -1.73 7.92
N VAL A 38 -6.64 -1.20 6.73
CA VAL A 38 -5.57 -0.21 6.54
C VAL A 38 -6.17 1.17 6.79
N VAL A 39 -5.72 1.86 7.84
CA VAL A 39 -6.14 3.22 8.17
C VAL A 39 -5.02 4.20 7.86
N ILE A 40 -5.31 5.21 7.04
CA ILE A 40 -4.34 6.27 6.69
C ILE A 40 -4.79 7.60 7.29
N VAL A 41 -3.93 8.20 8.11
CA VAL A 41 -4.13 9.53 8.70
C VAL A 41 -2.88 10.38 8.46
N GLY A 42 -3.00 11.37 7.57
CA GLY A 42 -1.86 12.18 7.15
C GLY A 42 -0.78 11.32 6.50
N ASP A 43 0.46 11.41 7.00
CA ASP A 43 1.59 10.58 6.54
C ASP A 43 1.67 9.21 7.23
N THR A 44 0.70 8.85 8.07
CA THR A 44 0.77 7.61 8.86
C THR A 44 -0.20 6.56 8.35
N LEU A 45 0.32 5.35 8.11
CA LEU A 45 -0.45 4.15 7.86
C LEU A 45 -0.47 3.29 9.12
N ARG A 46 -1.66 2.86 9.53
CA ARG A 46 -1.90 1.96 10.67
C ARG A 46 -2.58 0.68 10.20
N VAL A 47 -2.06 -0.44 10.68
CA VAL A 47 -2.59 -1.79 10.47
C VAL A 47 -2.32 -2.57 11.75
N ASP A 48 -3.36 -3.06 12.42
CA ASP A 48 -3.23 -3.72 13.73
C ASP A 48 -2.39 -2.88 14.71
N SER A 49 -1.27 -3.43 15.19
CA SER A 49 -0.30 -2.74 16.06
C SER A 49 0.85 -2.06 15.29
N ILE A 50 0.86 -2.16 13.96
CA ILE A 50 1.90 -1.62 13.09
C ILE A 50 1.55 -0.17 12.72
N THR A 51 2.50 0.74 12.94
CA THR A 51 2.42 2.14 12.52
C THR A 51 3.61 2.46 11.63
N LEU A 52 3.35 2.90 10.40
CA LEU A 52 4.35 3.16 9.37
C LEU A 52 4.18 4.56 8.79
N SER A 53 5.28 5.19 8.38
CA SER A 53 5.25 6.43 7.60
C SER A 53 5.05 6.10 6.12
N LEU A 54 4.22 6.87 5.42
CA LEU A 54 4.03 6.78 3.98
C LEU A 54 5.22 7.33 3.19
N GLN A 55 6.02 8.24 3.78
CA GLN A 55 7.27 8.73 3.19
C GLN A 55 8.46 7.76 3.28
N LYS A 56 8.37 6.71 4.10
CA LYS A 56 9.47 5.77 4.33
C LYS A 56 9.10 4.36 3.94
N ILE A 57 9.81 3.80 2.96
CA ILE A 57 9.64 2.40 2.54
C ILE A 57 9.86 1.47 3.75
N PRO A 58 8.88 0.64 4.13
CA PRO A 58 9.01 -0.28 5.25
C PRO A 58 9.95 -1.45 4.94
N LYS A 59 10.37 -2.16 5.99
CA LYS A 59 11.03 -3.45 5.84
C LYS A 59 10.05 -4.48 5.28
N ALA A 60 10.58 -5.50 4.62
CA ALA A 60 9.77 -6.55 3.98
C ALA A 60 8.76 -7.23 4.94
N GLN A 61 9.09 -7.46 6.21
CA GLN A 61 8.18 -8.03 7.21
C GLN A 61 6.94 -7.16 7.46
N ASP A 62 7.14 -5.87 7.71
CA ASP A 62 6.04 -4.93 7.96
C ASP A 62 5.21 -4.73 6.68
N LEU A 63 5.90 -4.63 5.55
CA LEU A 63 5.29 -4.52 4.23
C LEU A 63 4.45 -5.75 3.86
N TYR A 64 4.91 -6.96 4.21
CA TYR A 64 4.13 -8.19 4.05
C TYR A 64 2.88 -8.19 4.93
N SER A 65 2.97 -7.67 6.16
CA SER A 65 1.83 -7.55 7.06
C SER A 65 0.73 -6.67 6.46
N VAL A 66 1.10 -5.52 5.90
CA VAL A 66 0.17 -4.63 5.18
C VAL A 66 -0.32 -5.26 3.87
N ALA A 67 0.54 -5.99 3.17
CA ALA A 67 0.19 -6.67 1.91
C ALA A 67 -0.86 -7.77 2.10
N LYS A 68 -0.85 -8.50 3.23
CA LYS A 68 -1.88 -9.51 3.54
C LYS A 68 -3.28 -8.91 3.49
N ILE A 69 -3.44 -7.68 3.96
CA ILE A 69 -4.72 -6.96 3.96
C ILE A 69 -5.00 -6.29 2.61
N THR A 70 -4.00 -5.60 2.05
CA THR A 70 -4.18 -4.78 0.83
C THR A 70 -4.26 -5.65 -0.43
N VAL A 71 -3.37 -6.63 -0.54
CA VAL A 71 -3.17 -7.46 -1.74
C VAL A 71 -3.88 -8.81 -1.60
N GLY A 72 -4.10 -9.28 -0.37
CA GLY A 72 -4.79 -10.54 -0.09
C GLY A 72 -3.90 -11.76 -0.33
N LYS A 73 -4.45 -12.80 -0.98
CA LYS A 73 -3.72 -14.07 -1.21
C LYS A 73 -2.39 -13.90 -1.97
N TRP A 74 -2.24 -12.82 -2.73
CA TRP A 74 -1.01 -12.51 -3.48
C TRP A 74 0.01 -11.68 -2.68
N ALA A 75 -0.15 -11.53 -1.36
CA ALA A 75 0.77 -10.77 -0.51
C ALA A 75 2.21 -11.32 -0.55
N LYS A 76 2.36 -12.65 -0.55
CA LYS A 76 3.67 -13.30 -0.66
C LYS A 76 4.31 -13.01 -2.02
N LEU A 77 3.54 -13.12 -3.10
CA LEU A 77 3.98 -12.79 -4.46
C LEU A 77 4.44 -11.33 -4.57
N PHE A 78 3.64 -10.39 -4.08
CA PHE A 78 4.01 -8.96 -4.04
C PHE A 78 5.32 -8.75 -3.29
N THR A 79 5.48 -9.40 -2.14
CA THR A 79 6.66 -9.21 -1.28
C THR A 79 7.93 -9.75 -1.94
N VAL A 80 7.89 -10.93 -2.58
CA VAL A 80 9.07 -11.46 -3.29
C VAL A 80 9.43 -10.62 -4.52
N ILE A 81 8.44 -10.14 -5.29
CA ILE A 81 8.68 -9.23 -6.41
C ILE A 81 9.29 -7.92 -5.90
N LYS A 82 8.77 -7.37 -4.80
CA LYS A 82 9.33 -6.17 -4.18
C LYS A 82 10.80 -6.37 -3.79
N ILE A 83 11.13 -7.51 -3.18
CA ILE A 83 12.51 -7.80 -2.74
C ILE A 83 13.44 -7.92 -3.95
N GLU A 84 13.00 -8.61 -5.00
CA GLU A 84 13.75 -8.75 -6.25
C GLU A 84 14.00 -7.40 -6.93
N GLU A 85 12.97 -6.56 -7.03
CA GLU A 85 13.01 -5.32 -7.82
C GLU A 85 13.60 -4.12 -7.05
N SER A 86 13.58 -4.17 -5.70
CA SER A 86 13.98 -3.04 -4.86
C SER A 86 14.75 -3.36 -3.57
N GLY A 87 15.00 -4.64 -3.29
CA GLY A 87 15.65 -5.10 -2.07
C GLY A 87 14.71 -5.18 -0.86
N ALA A 88 15.19 -5.78 0.23
CA ALA A 88 14.37 -6.05 1.43
C ALA A 88 13.91 -4.78 2.18
N ASP A 89 14.62 -3.67 2.04
CA ASP A 89 14.32 -2.37 2.68
C ASP A 89 14.13 -1.22 1.67
N GLY A 90 14.10 -1.50 0.37
CA GLY A 90 13.85 -0.51 -0.67
C GLY A 90 15.04 0.39 -1.01
N LYS A 91 16.23 0.16 -0.41
CA LYS A 91 17.38 1.06 -0.55
C LYS A 91 18.25 0.82 -1.78
N ASN A 92 18.02 -0.27 -2.50
CA ASN A 92 18.91 -0.71 -3.58
C ASN A 92 18.35 -0.40 -4.98
N SER A 93 17.23 0.32 -5.08
CA SER A 93 16.62 0.69 -6.37
C SER A 93 16.36 2.17 -6.47
N PHE A 94 16.91 2.80 -7.52
CA PHE A 94 16.64 4.18 -7.87
C PHE A 94 15.14 4.46 -8.03
N TYR A 95 14.40 3.53 -8.64
CA TYR A 95 12.96 3.71 -8.87
C TYR A 95 12.16 3.59 -7.58
N ALA A 96 12.55 2.70 -6.66
CA ALA A 96 11.91 2.63 -5.35
C ALA A 96 12.14 3.92 -4.55
N LEU A 97 13.39 4.39 -4.48
CA LEU A 97 13.74 5.60 -3.71
C LEU A 97 13.16 6.89 -4.30
N LYS A 98 13.15 7.03 -5.63
CA LYS A 98 12.74 8.27 -6.29
C LYS A 98 11.24 8.31 -6.60
N TYR A 99 10.65 7.17 -6.94
CA TYR A 99 9.29 7.10 -7.48
C TYR A 99 8.34 6.27 -6.63
N ASN A 100 8.77 5.82 -5.45
CA ASN A 100 8.02 4.88 -4.59
C ASN A 100 7.57 3.62 -5.35
N ASN A 101 8.25 3.26 -6.44
CA ASN A 101 7.90 2.14 -7.29
C ASN A 101 8.68 0.90 -6.82
N LEU A 102 8.03 0.14 -5.94
CA LEU A 102 8.63 -0.98 -5.22
C LEU A 102 8.81 -2.24 -6.08
N THR A 103 8.01 -2.38 -7.13
CA THR A 103 7.91 -3.63 -7.91
C THR A 103 8.35 -3.44 -9.36
N GLY A 104 8.85 -2.27 -9.74
CA GLY A 104 9.29 -2.01 -11.11
C GLY A 104 8.13 -1.92 -12.11
N MET A 105 6.91 -1.58 -11.66
CA MET A 105 5.76 -1.50 -12.56
C MET A 105 5.91 -0.39 -13.60
N ARG A 106 5.58 -0.71 -14.85
CA ARG A 106 5.47 0.28 -15.92
C ARG A 106 4.18 1.08 -15.79
N TRP A 107 4.22 2.31 -16.25
CA TRP A 107 3.08 3.20 -16.37
C TRP A 107 1.96 2.52 -17.21
N PRO A 108 0.76 2.30 -16.64
CA PRO A 108 -0.29 1.53 -17.30
C PRO A 108 -1.05 2.31 -18.38
N GLY A 109 -0.83 3.63 -18.50
CA GLY A 109 -1.60 4.47 -19.42
C GLY A 109 -3.09 4.44 -19.06
N LYS A 110 -3.94 4.16 -20.05
CA LYS A 110 -5.39 3.98 -19.89
C LYS A 110 -5.82 2.52 -19.80
N GLY A 111 -4.86 1.58 -19.73
CA GLY A 111 -5.11 0.14 -19.89
C GLY A 111 -5.66 -0.57 -18.65
N ARG A 112 -5.57 0.05 -17.47
CA ARG A 112 -6.14 -0.45 -16.21
C ARG A 112 -6.30 0.68 -15.20
N GLN A 113 -7.08 0.42 -14.15
CA GLN A 113 -7.08 1.25 -12.95
C GLN A 113 -5.66 1.38 -12.40
N THR A 114 -5.32 2.58 -11.91
CA THR A 114 -4.00 2.87 -11.35
C THR A 114 -4.04 3.93 -10.25
N THR A 115 -3.14 3.79 -9.28
CA THR A 115 -2.81 4.85 -8.30
C THR A 115 -1.59 5.67 -8.72
N ALA A 116 -0.91 5.27 -9.81
CA ALA A 116 0.25 5.99 -10.30
C ALA A 116 -0.15 7.41 -10.71
N VAL A 117 0.62 8.40 -10.28
CA VAL A 117 0.34 9.82 -10.53
C VAL A 117 1.02 10.34 -11.79
N ALA A 118 2.11 9.70 -12.20
CA ALA A 118 2.85 10.12 -13.39
C ALA A 118 3.66 8.98 -14.02
N LYS A 119 4.04 9.21 -15.28
CA LYS A 119 4.99 8.41 -16.03
C LYS A 119 6.40 8.95 -15.81
N GLY A 120 7.28 8.14 -15.23
CA GLY A 120 8.69 8.45 -15.02
C GLY A 120 9.61 8.01 -16.15
N HIS A 121 10.91 8.05 -15.86
CA HIS A 121 11.96 7.60 -16.78
C HIS A 121 11.73 6.14 -17.23
N ASN A 122 12.02 5.84 -18.50
CA ASN A 122 11.73 4.55 -19.14
C ASN A 122 10.28 4.07 -18.99
N SER A 123 9.33 4.97 -18.79
CA SER A 123 7.93 4.60 -18.56
C SER A 123 7.68 3.81 -17.27
N TYR A 124 8.53 3.91 -16.25
CA TYR A 124 8.19 3.40 -14.92
C TYR A 124 7.13 4.27 -14.25
N ALA A 125 6.20 3.67 -13.51
CA ALA A 125 5.18 4.40 -12.77
C ALA A 125 5.79 5.21 -11.61
N ILE A 126 5.23 6.39 -11.33
CA ILE A 126 5.52 7.22 -10.16
C ILE A 126 4.33 7.22 -9.22
N PHE A 127 4.60 7.03 -7.94
CA PHE A 127 3.61 6.97 -6.86
C PHE A 127 3.90 8.04 -5.81
N ASN A 128 2.86 8.56 -5.15
CA ASN A 128 3.04 9.54 -4.07
C ASN A 128 3.70 8.88 -2.85
N HIS A 129 3.32 7.63 -2.54
CA HIS A 129 3.91 6.85 -1.46
C HIS A 129 4.00 5.37 -1.78
N TRP A 130 4.74 4.62 -0.97
CA TRP A 130 4.99 3.19 -1.19
C TRP A 130 3.71 2.34 -1.17
N HIS A 131 2.69 2.75 -0.39
CA HIS A 131 1.41 2.03 -0.33
C HIS A 131 0.58 2.17 -1.61
N ASP A 132 0.72 3.28 -2.35
CA ASP A 132 0.07 3.45 -3.65
C ASP A 132 0.58 2.40 -4.62
N CYS A 133 1.90 2.15 -4.65
CA CYS A 133 2.49 1.09 -5.47
C CYS A 133 1.95 -0.30 -5.11
N MET A 134 1.72 -0.56 -3.82
CA MET A 134 1.14 -1.83 -3.36
C MET A 134 -0.31 -2.00 -3.86
N LEU A 135 -1.12 -0.95 -3.74
CA LEU A 135 -2.50 -0.95 -4.24
C LEU A 135 -2.54 -1.04 -5.77
N ASP A 136 -1.62 -0.38 -6.47
CA ASP A 136 -1.51 -0.47 -7.93
C ASP A 136 -1.16 -1.89 -8.39
N PHE A 137 -0.29 -2.57 -7.64
CA PHE A 137 0.03 -3.97 -7.89
C PHE A 137 -1.18 -4.87 -7.69
N LYS A 138 -2.04 -4.58 -6.69
CA LYS A 138 -3.32 -5.29 -6.51
C LYS A 138 -4.21 -5.15 -7.75
N PHE A 139 -4.35 -3.95 -8.32
CA PHE A 139 -5.11 -3.78 -9.57
C PHE A 139 -4.52 -4.56 -10.73
N TYR A 140 -3.19 -4.62 -10.84
CA TYR A 140 -2.52 -5.41 -11.85
C TYR A 140 -2.74 -6.92 -11.66
N ILE A 141 -2.54 -7.44 -10.45
CA ILE A 141 -2.60 -8.89 -10.21
C ILE A 141 -4.03 -9.43 -10.35
N ASP A 142 -5.05 -8.64 -10.01
CA ASP A 142 -6.45 -9.01 -10.24
C ASP A 142 -6.76 -9.21 -11.72
N ILE A 143 -6.15 -8.41 -12.59
CA ILE A 143 -6.28 -8.58 -14.05
C ILE A 143 -5.52 -9.82 -14.51
N MET A 144 -4.32 -10.07 -13.96
CA MET A 144 -3.54 -11.26 -14.32
C MET A 144 -4.26 -12.54 -13.91
N GLU A 145 -4.85 -12.57 -12.72
CA GLU A 145 -5.64 -13.70 -12.24
C GLU A 145 -6.85 -13.97 -13.14
N LYS A 146 -7.59 -12.92 -13.54
CA LYS A 146 -8.68 -13.06 -14.52
C LYS A 146 -8.19 -13.64 -15.84
N LYS A 147 -7.06 -13.13 -16.37
CA LYS A 147 -6.46 -13.65 -17.61
C LYS A 147 -6.00 -15.11 -17.47
N TYR A 148 -5.47 -15.49 -16.30
CA TYR A 148 -5.09 -16.86 -16.01
C TYR A 148 -6.32 -17.78 -16.07
N VAL A 149 -7.42 -17.40 -15.40
CA VAL A 149 -8.68 -18.15 -15.40
C VAL A 149 -9.24 -18.28 -16.81
N THR A 150 -9.25 -17.20 -17.60
CA THR A 150 -9.69 -17.26 -19.00
C THR A 150 -8.84 -18.22 -19.84
N LYS A 151 -7.53 -18.29 -19.61
CA LYS A 151 -6.62 -19.13 -20.40
C LYS A 151 -6.66 -20.61 -19.98
N TYR A 152 -6.72 -20.88 -18.67
CA TYR A 152 -6.53 -22.23 -18.13
C TYR A 152 -7.82 -22.86 -17.58
N GLY A 153 -8.93 -22.11 -17.49
CA GLY A 153 -10.20 -22.61 -16.97
C GLY A 153 -10.21 -22.93 -15.47
N LYS A 154 -9.15 -22.56 -14.74
CA LYS A 154 -9.00 -22.77 -13.29
C LYS A 154 -8.43 -21.54 -12.60
N GLN A 155 -8.63 -21.44 -11.28
CA GLN A 155 -7.95 -20.44 -10.47
C GLN A 155 -6.46 -20.77 -10.35
N PRO A 156 -5.58 -19.77 -10.35
CA PRO A 156 -4.19 -19.97 -9.94
C PRO A 156 -4.13 -20.23 -8.43
N GLU A 157 -3.43 -21.29 -8.04
CA GLU A 157 -3.39 -21.81 -6.67
C GLU A 157 -2.12 -21.42 -5.92
N THR A 158 -1.04 -21.12 -6.64
CA THR A 158 0.27 -20.82 -6.06
C THR A 158 0.90 -19.57 -6.66
N GLU A 159 1.80 -18.94 -5.91
CA GLU A 159 2.62 -17.84 -6.41
C GLU A 159 3.47 -18.28 -7.62
N LEU A 160 3.93 -19.53 -7.64
CA LEU A 160 4.72 -20.07 -8.75
C LEU A 160 3.92 -20.13 -10.05
N GLU A 161 2.64 -20.51 -10.01
CA GLU A 161 1.76 -20.48 -11.18
C GLU A 161 1.61 -19.06 -11.73
N MET A 162 1.42 -18.08 -10.84
CA MET A 162 1.33 -16.68 -11.25
C MET A 162 2.65 -16.13 -11.78
N ILE A 163 3.79 -16.46 -11.18
CA ILE A 163 5.12 -16.07 -11.70
C ILE A 163 5.33 -16.63 -13.10
N ASN A 164 5.00 -17.92 -13.31
CA ASN A 164 5.10 -18.54 -14.63
C ASN A 164 4.20 -17.87 -15.66
N PHE A 165 2.99 -17.47 -15.26
CA PHE A 165 2.06 -16.78 -16.13
C PHE A 165 2.46 -15.34 -16.44
N MET A 166 3.08 -14.66 -15.48
CA MET A 166 3.58 -13.29 -15.61
C MET A 166 4.90 -13.22 -16.40
N LEU A 167 5.69 -14.29 -16.45
CA LEU A 167 6.92 -14.35 -17.23
C LEU A 167 6.66 -13.97 -18.70
N GLY A 168 7.48 -13.07 -19.24
CA GLY A 168 7.33 -12.53 -20.59
C GLY A 168 6.42 -11.30 -20.67
N SER A 169 5.38 -11.21 -19.84
CA SER A 169 4.48 -10.05 -19.83
C SER A 169 4.84 -8.99 -18.78
N TYR A 170 5.34 -9.43 -17.62
CA TYR A 170 5.83 -8.57 -16.55
C TYR A 170 7.33 -8.32 -16.71
N ASN A 171 8.10 -9.42 -16.78
CA ASN A 171 9.54 -9.41 -16.97
C ASN A 171 9.91 -10.58 -17.90
N PRO A 172 10.67 -10.35 -18.99
CA PRO A 172 10.98 -11.40 -19.96
C PRO A 172 12.18 -12.28 -19.57
N TYR A 173 12.95 -11.91 -18.54
CA TYR A 173 14.22 -12.55 -18.24
C TYR A 173 14.03 -13.82 -17.39
N GLY A 174 14.61 -14.95 -17.82
CA GLY A 174 14.56 -16.21 -17.06
C GLY A 174 15.23 -16.12 -15.68
N VAL A 175 16.23 -15.25 -15.54
CA VAL A 175 16.89 -14.91 -14.28
C VAL A 175 15.89 -14.40 -13.24
N TRP A 176 14.99 -13.49 -13.63
CA TRP A 176 13.95 -12.96 -12.75
C TRP A 176 13.08 -14.07 -12.17
N LYS A 177 12.60 -15.00 -13.01
CA LYS A 177 11.83 -16.15 -12.52
C LYS A 177 12.65 -16.99 -11.54
N ARG A 178 13.89 -17.34 -11.87
CA ARG A 178 14.76 -18.15 -11.01
C ARG A 178 14.93 -17.52 -9.64
N ASP A 179 15.17 -16.22 -9.60
CA ASP A 179 15.46 -15.49 -8.36
C ASP A 179 14.17 -15.35 -7.51
N LEU A 180 13.00 -15.14 -8.14
CA LEU A 180 11.72 -15.20 -7.43
C LEU A 180 11.41 -16.59 -6.86
N VAL A 181 11.70 -17.67 -7.59
CA VAL A 181 11.53 -19.04 -7.08
C VAL A 181 12.43 -19.27 -5.86
N TRP A 182 13.67 -18.79 -5.91
CA TRP A 182 14.58 -18.86 -4.77
C TRP A 182 14.01 -18.08 -3.57
N LEU A 183 13.51 -16.87 -3.78
CA LEU A 183 12.90 -16.05 -2.73
C LEU A 183 11.64 -16.69 -2.13
N LEU A 184 10.81 -17.35 -2.94
CA LEU A 184 9.63 -18.09 -2.44
C LEU A 184 10.04 -19.24 -1.51
N ASN A 185 11.09 -19.98 -1.86
CA ASN A 185 11.60 -21.09 -1.05
C ASN A 185 12.24 -20.65 0.27
N HIS A 186 12.69 -19.39 0.36
CA HIS A 186 13.33 -18.81 1.55
C HIS A 186 12.43 -17.77 2.26
N PHE A 187 11.14 -17.77 1.94
CA PHE A 187 10.19 -16.83 2.50
C PHE A 187 9.85 -17.17 3.95
N HIS A 188 10.27 -16.32 4.89
CA HIS A 188 10.12 -16.55 6.33
C HIS A 188 9.32 -15.45 7.05
N TYR A 189 8.73 -14.52 6.29
CA TYR A 189 7.93 -13.44 6.86
C TYR A 189 6.57 -13.95 7.35
N LYS A 190 6.09 -13.37 8.46
CA LYS A 190 4.87 -13.82 9.16
C LYS A 190 3.72 -12.82 9.04
#